data_AF-A0A418KR36-F1
#
_entry.id   AF-A0A418KR36-F1
#
_cell.length_a   1.000
_cell.length_b   1.000
_cell.length_c   1.000
_cell.angle_alpha   90.00
_cell.angle_beta   90.00
_cell.angle_gamma   90.00
#
_symmetry.space_group_name_H-M   'P 1'
#
loop_
_entity.id
_entity.type
_entity.pdbx_description
1 polymer ?
#
loop_
_entity_poly.entity_id
_entity_poly.type
_entity_poly.pdbx_seq_one_letter_code
_entity_poly.pdbx_strand_id
1 'polypeptide(L)'
;MRVHPVTGVYKLHDGTDFRAYCGTPIRAAAAGTVEWAYYRGAYGNQVAVSHRRMVTTYSHLSRFAVSDGESVSQGEIIGYSGTTGSSTACHLHFMLYIGGERVNPMNYLGR
;
A
#
# COMPACT_ATOMS: atom_id res chain seq x y z
N MET A 1 -15.24 -0.09 -8.44
CA MET A 1 -15.60 -1.51 -8.55
C MET A 1 -14.90 -2.10 -9.77
N ARG A 2 -14.37 -3.32 -9.70
CA ARG A 2 -13.80 -4.04 -10.85
C ARG A 2 -13.97 -5.55 -10.69
N VAL A 3 -13.89 -6.30 -11.78
CA VAL A 3 -13.80 -7.76 -11.74
C VAL A 3 -12.47 -8.16 -11.11
N HIS A 4 -12.50 -8.99 -10.08
CA HIS A 4 -11.29 -9.47 -9.42
C HIS A 4 -10.52 -10.42 -10.36
N PRO A 5 -9.22 -10.18 -10.62
CA PRO A 5 -8.48 -10.93 -11.63
C PRO A 5 -8.26 -12.41 -11.27
N VAL A 6 -8.37 -12.78 -9.98
CA VAL A 6 -8.16 -14.17 -9.54
C VAL A 6 -9.47 -14.93 -9.39
N THR A 7 -10.52 -14.28 -8.87
CA THR A 7 -11.79 -14.97 -8.53
C THR A 7 -12.90 -14.71 -9.54
N GLY A 8 -12.74 -13.76 -10.47
CA GLY A 8 -13.77 -13.37 -11.42
C GLY A 8 -14.96 -12.61 -10.82
N VAL A 9 -14.96 -12.35 -9.51
CA VAL A 9 -16.06 -11.68 -8.81
C VAL A 9 -15.95 -10.17 -8.94
N TYR A 10 -17.06 -9.49 -9.24
CA TYR A 10 -17.12 -8.02 -9.21
C TYR A 10 -17.07 -7.52 -7.77
N LYS A 11 -15.98 -6.87 -7.39
CA LYS A 11 -15.81 -6.35 -6.02
C LYS A 11 -15.16 -4.98 -6.03
N LEU A 12 -15.23 -4.28 -4.91
CA LEU A 12 -14.56 -3.01 -4.75
C LEU A 12 -13.05 -3.22 -4.92
N HIS A 13 -12.43 -2.43 -5.78
CA HIS A 13 -10.98 -2.24 -5.77
C HIS A 13 -10.76 -0.99 -4.93
N ASP A 14 -10.22 -1.22 -3.76
CA ASP A 14 -10.25 -0.32 -2.62
C ASP A 14 -8.97 0.52 -2.48
N GLY A 15 -8.19 0.56 -3.56
CA GLY A 15 -6.97 1.34 -3.73
C GLY A 15 -6.64 1.56 -5.21
N THR A 16 -5.46 2.11 -5.46
CA THR A 16 -4.89 2.31 -6.79
C THR A 16 -3.71 1.36 -6.99
N ASP A 17 -3.69 0.66 -8.13
CA ASP A 17 -2.57 -0.21 -8.48
C ASP A 17 -1.56 0.57 -9.35
N PHE A 18 -0.31 0.63 -8.91
CA PHE A 18 0.81 1.20 -9.66
C PHE A 18 1.72 0.10 -10.18
N ARG A 19 1.94 0.07 -11.49
CA ARG A 19 2.83 -0.90 -12.11
C ARG A 19 4.27 -0.68 -11.60
N ALA A 20 4.92 -1.75 -11.18
CA ALA A 20 6.31 -1.74 -10.74
C ALA A 20 6.99 -3.07 -11.09
N TYR A 21 8.29 -3.06 -11.33
CA TYR A 21 9.05 -4.32 -11.36
C TYR A 21 9.19 -4.86 -9.94
N CYS A 22 9.46 -6.15 -9.77
CA CYS A 22 9.71 -6.69 -8.42
C CYS A 22 10.98 -6.05 -7.85
N GLY A 23 10.95 -5.67 -6.56
CA GLY A 23 12.10 -5.04 -5.92
C GLY A 23 12.24 -3.53 -6.18
N THR A 24 11.32 -2.90 -6.90
CA THR A 24 11.28 -1.42 -7.00
C THR A 24 11.08 -0.83 -5.60
N PRO A 25 11.91 0.15 -5.18
CA PRO A 25 11.72 0.84 -3.90
C PRO A 25 10.36 1.53 -3.82
N ILE A 26 9.63 1.26 -2.73
CA ILE A 26 8.37 1.92 -2.39
C ILE A 26 8.63 2.96 -1.31
N ARG A 27 8.13 4.17 -1.54
CA ARG A 27 8.38 5.33 -0.69
C ARG A 27 7.13 5.78 0.04
N ALA A 28 7.28 6.28 1.27
CA ALA A 28 6.19 6.88 2.02
C ALA A 28 5.66 8.12 1.30
N ALA A 29 4.34 8.19 1.08
CA ALA A 29 3.68 9.30 0.40
C ALA A 29 3.75 10.61 1.20
N ALA A 30 3.84 10.52 2.52
CA ALA A 30 4.00 11.63 3.45
C ALA A 30 4.77 11.20 4.70
N ALA A 31 5.23 12.14 5.52
CA ALA A 31 5.84 11.83 6.81
C ALA A 31 4.80 11.30 7.80
N GLY A 32 5.18 10.37 8.68
CA GLY A 32 4.24 9.72 9.58
C GLY A 32 4.88 8.65 10.46
N THR A 33 4.03 7.83 11.07
CA THR A 33 4.46 6.71 11.91
C THR A 33 3.90 5.41 11.33
N VAL A 34 4.74 4.39 11.21
CA VAL A 34 4.34 3.05 10.77
C VAL A 34 3.39 2.46 11.81
N GLU A 35 2.12 2.29 11.45
CA GLU A 35 1.15 1.61 12.31
C GLU A 35 1.41 0.11 12.32
N TRP A 36 1.81 -0.44 11.16
CA TRP A 36 2.24 -1.82 11.03
C TRP A 36 3.03 -2.10 9.75
N ALA A 37 3.84 -3.17 9.80
CA ALA A 37 4.62 -3.76 8.71
C ALA A 37 4.63 -5.30 8.86
N TYR A 38 3.60 -5.99 8.37
CA TYR A 38 3.51 -7.47 8.41
C TYR A 38 2.65 -8.06 7.29
N TYR A 39 2.56 -9.39 7.22
CA TYR A 39 1.77 -10.10 6.22
C TYR A 39 0.26 -10.10 6.54
N ARG A 40 -0.58 -9.53 5.66
CA ARG A 40 -2.03 -9.31 5.85
C ARG A 40 -2.90 -10.00 4.81
N GLY A 41 -2.84 -11.33 4.79
CA GLY A 41 -3.73 -12.14 3.95
C GLY A 41 -3.64 -11.77 2.47
N ALA A 42 -4.76 -11.37 1.87
CA ALA A 42 -4.82 -11.01 0.44
C ALA A 42 -3.92 -9.82 0.07
N TYR A 43 -3.61 -8.92 1.01
CA TYR A 43 -2.72 -7.79 0.79
C TYR A 43 -1.24 -8.19 0.73
N GLY A 44 -0.89 -9.41 1.13
CA GLY A 44 0.50 -9.84 1.26
C GLY A 44 1.22 -9.06 2.35
N ASN A 45 2.51 -8.84 2.16
CA ASN A 45 3.27 -7.92 3.01
C ASN A 45 2.74 -6.50 2.80
N GLN A 46 2.24 -5.90 3.88
CA GLN A 46 1.68 -4.56 3.87
C GLN A 46 2.35 -3.68 4.92
N VAL A 47 2.74 -2.47 4.51
CA VAL A 47 3.08 -1.38 5.43
C VAL A 47 1.87 -0.43 5.50
N ALA A 48 1.53 0.05 6.69
CA ALA A 48 0.61 1.16 6.88
C ALA A 48 1.30 2.30 7.62
N VAL A 49 1.12 3.53 7.15
CA VAL A 49 1.71 4.72 7.75
C VAL A 49 0.60 5.69 8.11
N SER A 50 0.56 6.09 9.38
CA SER A 50 -0.31 7.12 9.92
C SER A 50 0.26 8.50 9.67
N HIS A 51 -0.54 9.35 9.04
CA HIS A 51 -0.27 10.77 8.79
C HIS A 51 -1.31 11.61 9.53
N ARG A 52 -1.47 11.38 10.83
CA ARG A 52 -2.49 12.00 11.71
C ARG A 52 -3.91 11.47 11.42
N ARG A 53 -4.71 12.21 10.63
CA ARG A 53 -6.10 11.81 10.30
C ARG A 53 -6.20 10.94 9.05
N MET A 54 -5.06 10.69 8.41
CA MET A 54 -4.95 9.91 7.18
C MET A 54 -4.06 8.70 7.42
N VAL A 55 -4.36 7.58 6.78
CA VAL A 55 -3.49 6.40 6.77
C VAL A 55 -3.26 5.98 5.32
N THR A 56 -2.01 5.77 4.94
CA THR A 56 -1.68 5.17 3.66
C THR A 56 -1.25 3.73 3.84
N THR A 57 -1.64 2.84 2.93
CA THR A 57 -1.16 1.45 2.95
C THR A 57 -0.48 1.08 1.63
N TYR A 58 0.53 0.21 1.76
CA TYR A 58 1.42 -0.20 0.68
C TYR A 58 1.51 -1.72 0.67
N SER A 59 0.83 -2.35 -0.29
CA SER A 59 0.61 -3.80 -0.33
C SER A 59 1.42 -4.52 -1.40
N HIS A 60 1.37 -5.85 -1.31
CA HIS A 60 2.06 -6.81 -2.18
C HIS A 60 3.58 -6.72 -2.11
N LEU A 61 4.13 -6.15 -1.04
CA LEU A 61 5.58 -5.93 -0.93
C LEU A 61 6.35 -7.25 -0.93
N SER A 62 7.55 -7.26 -1.49
CA SER A 62 8.48 -8.40 -1.39
C SER A 62 9.18 -8.43 -0.04
N ARG A 63 9.58 -7.25 0.46
CA ARG A 63 10.24 -7.07 1.77
C ARG A 63 9.93 -5.70 2.36
N PHE A 64 9.99 -5.62 3.68
CA PHE A 64 9.89 -4.37 4.44
C PHE A 64 11.26 -3.68 4.50
N ALA A 65 11.25 -2.36 4.63
CA ALA A 65 12.43 -1.55 4.96
C ALA A 65 12.30 -0.84 6.31
N VAL A 66 11.13 -0.96 6.94
CA VAL A 66 10.75 -0.33 8.21
C VAL A 66 10.03 -1.35 9.10
N SER A 67 9.86 -1.00 10.37
CA SER A 67 9.17 -1.82 11.38
C SER A 67 8.01 -1.07 12.05
N ASP A 68 7.16 -1.82 12.76
CA ASP A 68 6.05 -1.27 13.55
C ASP A 68 6.52 -0.17 14.52
N GLY A 69 5.81 0.96 14.54
CA GLY A 69 6.11 2.11 15.41
C GLY A 69 7.20 3.05 14.91
N GLU A 70 7.89 2.70 13.82
CA GLU A 70 8.94 3.53 13.24
C GLU A 70 8.40 4.85 12.67
N SER A 71 9.12 5.95 12.87
CA SER A 71 8.77 7.25 12.25
C SER A 71 9.48 7.38 10.92
N VAL A 72 8.74 7.78 9.88
CA VAL A 72 9.25 7.91 8.51
C VAL A 72 9.03 9.31 7.96
N SER A 73 9.95 9.76 7.12
CA SER A 73 9.84 11.00 6.36
C SER A 73 9.11 10.78 5.04
N GLN A 74 8.56 11.86 4.47
CA GLN A 74 8.05 11.81 3.10
C GLN A 74 9.17 11.38 2.14
N GLY A 75 8.88 10.43 1.25
CA GLY A 75 9.84 9.92 0.28
C GLY A 75 10.81 8.86 0.83
N GLU A 76 10.76 8.56 2.13
CA GLU A 76 11.58 7.51 2.73
C GLU A 76 11.19 6.12 2.21
N ILE A 77 12.18 5.24 1.99
CA ILE A 77 11.92 3.88 1.50
C ILE A 77 11.35 3.05 2.66
N ILE A 78 10.13 2.53 2.47
CA ILE A 78 9.42 1.74 3.48
C ILE A 78 9.30 0.26 3.10
N GLY A 79 9.63 -0.07 1.87
CA GLY A 79 9.62 -1.44 1.39
C GLY A 79 9.93 -1.52 -0.08
N TYR A 80 9.72 -2.69 -0.64
CA TYR A 80 10.03 -2.96 -2.04
C TYR A 80 8.85 -3.71 -2.66
N SER A 81 8.47 -3.32 -3.87
CA SER A 81 7.37 -3.94 -4.60
C SER A 81 7.59 -5.45 -4.76
N GLY A 82 6.49 -6.18 -4.87
CA GLY A 82 6.51 -7.62 -5.05
C GLY A 82 5.17 -8.10 -5.57
N THR A 83 4.91 -9.38 -5.34
CA THR A 83 3.65 -10.03 -5.71
C THR A 83 3.15 -10.94 -4.58
N THR A 84 3.40 -10.55 -3.31
CA THR A 84 2.92 -11.33 -2.16
C THR A 84 1.41 -11.17 -1.97
N GLY A 85 0.77 -12.15 -1.33
CA GLY A 85 -0.68 -12.17 -1.17
C GLY A 85 -1.42 -12.52 -2.47
N SER A 86 -2.61 -11.96 -2.65
CA SER A 86 -3.44 -12.18 -3.83
C SER A 86 -3.06 -11.19 -4.93
N SER A 87 -1.97 -11.48 -5.62
CA SER A 87 -1.42 -10.66 -6.70
C SER A 87 -1.02 -11.53 -7.89
N THR A 88 -1.25 -11.05 -9.11
CA THR A 88 -0.94 -11.79 -10.35
C THR A 88 0.36 -11.35 -11.02
N ALA A 89 0.89 -10.18 -10.64
CA ALA A 89 2.15 -9.65 -11.16
C ALA A 89 2.72 -8.62 -10.18
N CYS A 90 4.02 -8.31 -10.29
CA CYS A 90 4.59 -7.28 -9.43
C CYS A 90 3.96 -5.91 -9.68
N HIS A 91 3.47 -5.31 -8.59
CA HIS A 91 2.85 -3.98 -8.56
C HIS A 91 2.80 -3.47 -7.11
N LEU A 92 2.48 -2.20 -6.95
CA LEU A 92 2.07 -1.63 -5.66
C LEU A 92 0.55 -1.51 -5.65
N HIS A 93 -0.11 -2.08 -4.65
CA HIS A 93 -1.48 -1.71 -4.33
C HIS A 93 -1.46 -0.66 -3.20
N PHE A 94 -1.88 0.57 -3.53
CA PHE A 94 -1.82 1.72 -2.65
C PHE A 94 -3.22 2.15 -2.22
N MET A 95 -3.45 2.31 -0.92
CA MET A 95 -4.74 2.77 -0.40
C MET A 95 -4.56 4.00 0.48
N LEU A 96 -5.63 4.80 0.57
CA LEU A 96 -5.72 5.96 1.44
C LEU A 96 -7.00 5.85 2.27
N TYR A 97 -6.85 6.06 3.57
CA TYR A 97 -7.94 6.15 4.52
C TYR A 97 -7.97 7.57 5.10
N ILE A 98 -9.14 8.18 5.23
CA ILE A 98 -9.34 9.46 5.92
C ILE A 98 -10.43 9.24 6.97
N GLY A 99 -10.09 9.43 8.26
CA GLY A 99 -11.04 9.18 9.35
C GLY A 99 -11.56 7.74 9.42
N GLY A 100 -10.79 6.77 8.93
CA GLY A 100 -11.17 5.35 8.87
C GLY A 100 -11.90 4.93 7.59
N GLU A 101 -12.33 5.87 6.76
CA GLU A 101 -13.01 5.57 5.50
C GLU A 101 -12.02 5.51 4.33
N ARG A 102 -12.21 4.55 3.43
CA ARG A 102 -11.41 4.41 2.21
C ARG A 102 -11.80 5.47 1.20
N VAL A 103 -10.82 6.19 0.67
CA VAL A 103 -11.02 7.22 -0.35
C VAL A 103 -10.18 6.92 -1.59
N ASN A 104 -10.55 7.50 -2.74
CA ASN A 104 -9.73 7.39 -3.95
C ASN A 104 -8.41 8.16 -3.76
N PRO A 105 -7.24 7.50 -3.71
CA PRO A 105 -5.97 8.17 -3.46
C PRO A 105 -5.58 9.15 -4.57
N MET A 106 -6.03 8.93 -5.80
CA MET A 106 -5.71 9.78 -6.95
C MET A 106 -6.22 11.22 -6.82
N ASN A 107 -7.21 11.46 -5.94
CA ASN A 107 -7.69 12.82 -5.66
C ASN A 107 -6.73 13.61 -4.75
N TYR A 108 -5.73 12.95 -4.17
CA TYR A 108 -4.84 13.51 -3.14
C TYR A 108 -3.35 13.41 -3.49
N LEU A 109 -3.00 12.58 -4.47
CA LEU A 109 -1.66 12.56 -5.04
C LEU A 109 -1.48 13.81 -5.92
N GLY A 110 -0.64 14.74 -5.46
CA GLY A 110 -0.27 15.94 -6.21
C GLY A 110 0.47 15.59 -7.50
N ARG A 111 0.31 16.45 -8.52
CA ARG A 111 1.09 16.41 -9.76
C ARG A 111 2.58 16.60 -9.52
#